data_AF-A0A7W0XGL7-F1
#
_entry.id   AF-A0A7W0XGL7-F1
#
_cell.length_a   1.000
_cell.length_b   1.000
_cell.length_c   1.000
_cell.angle_alpha   90.00
_cell.angle_beta   90.00
_cell.angle_gamma   90.00
#
_symmetry.space_group_name_H-M   'P 1'
#
loop_
_entity.id
_entity.type
_entity.pdbx_description
1 polymer ?
#
loop_
_entity_poly.entity_id
_entity_poly.type
_entity_poly.pdbx_seq_one_letter_code
_entity_poly.pdbx_strand_id
1 'polypeptide(L)'
;MPLTKRQRLVFILVLGAGLLSAGLFLLTHHCPASGFAFTKERRDFHRLKNRMALPQTLDFDEGVTLASLLQPGDDSARWSASRAARIEGYVVAVAAARTELANCYCGRDTHIHIAPRPNAPPQEHVVLETTPRMESWARHQGWDWSEETLKRELLGRWVRFEGWLFFDLHHADESENAAPGTPFNWRATAWEVHPVTKIEVLR
;
A
#
# COMPACT_ATOMS: atom_id res chain seq x y z
N MET A 1 -39.53 17.34 35.88
CA MET A 1 -38.56 18.13 36.68
C MET A 1 -37.36 18.47 35.81
N PRO A 2 -36.87 19.72 35.80
CA PRO A 2 -35.69 20.07 35.02
C PRO A 2 -34.42 19.45 35.61
N LEU A 3 -33.55 18.90 34.75
CA LEU A 3 -32.24 18.36 35.13
C LEU A 3 -31.39 19.43 35.81
N THR A 4 -30.77 19.08 36.94
CA THR A 4 -29.80 19.93 37.64
C THR A 4 -28.55 20.17 36.76
N LYS A 5 -27.80 21.25 36.98
CA LYS A 5 -26.57 21.56 36.23
C LYS A 5 -25.59 20.38 36.20
N ARG A 6 -25.45 19.67 37.33
CA ARG A 6 -24.59 18.47 37.46
C ARG A 6 -25.10 17.31 36.62
N GLN A 7 -26.42 17.05 36.62
CA GLN A 7 -27.01 16.01 35.78
C GLN A 7 -26.88 16.34 34.28
N ARG A 8 -27.03 17.61 33.88
CA ARG A 8 -26.79 18.04 32.50
C ARG A 8 -25.34 17.83 32.07
N LEU A 9 -24.38 18.19 32.94
CA LEU A 9 -22.95 18.00 32.65
C LEU A 9 -22.60 16.51 32.50
N VAL A 10 -23.09 15.66 33.41
CA VAL A 10 -22.90 14.20 33.32
C VAL A 10 -23.54 13.66 32.05
N PHE A 11 -24.75 14.10 31.71
CA PHE A 11 -25.42 13.67 30.49
C PHE A 11 -24.64 14.06 29.24
N ILE A 12 -24.11 15.29 29.16
CA ILE A 12 -23.26 15.76 28.05
C ILE A 12 -21.98 14.93 27.96
N LEU A 13 -21.31 14.65 29.09
CA LEU A 13 -20.09 13.85 29.10
C LEU A 13 -20.33 12.41 28.66
N VAL A 14 -21.42 11.79 29.13
CA VAL A 14 -21.81 10.42 28.73
C VAL A 14 -22.18 10.37 27.25
N LEU A 15 -22.95 11.34 26.74
CA LEU A 15 -23.28 11.43 25.32
C LEU A 15 -22.03 11.65 24.47
N GLY A 16 -21.13 12.55 24.90
CA GLY A 16 -19.86 12.80 24.24
C GLY A 16 -18.98 11.55 24.19
N ALA A 17 -18.83 10.84 25.30
CA ALA A 17 -18.08 9.58 25.37
C ALA A 17 -18.73 8.48 24.51
N GLY A 18 -20.06 8.39 24.48
CA GLY A 18 -20.79 7.45 23.63
C GLY A 18 -20.59 7.74 22.13
N LEU A 19 -20.67 9.01 21.72
CA LEU A 19 -20.41 9.43 20.34
C LEU A 19 -18.96 9.21 19.93
N LEU A 20 -17.99 9.48 20.81
CA LEU A 20 -16.57 9.18 20.60
C LEU A 20 -16.33 7.68 20.42
N SER A 21 -16.92 6.86 21.28
CA SER A 21 -16.78 5.40 21.23
C SER A 21 -17.41 4.82 19.97
N ALA A 22 -18.59 5.29 19.58
CA ALA A 22 -19.25 4.88 18.33
C ALA A 22 -18.46 5.33 17.09
N GLY A 23 -17.92 6.55 17.10
CA GLY A 23 -17.03 7.05 16.04
C GLY A 23 -15.77 6.21 15.90
N LEU A 24 -15.13 5.85 17.01
CA LEU A 24 -13.95 4.98 17.02
C LEU A 24 -14.28 3.55 16.55
N PHE A 25 -15.43 3.00 16.97
CA PHE A 25 -15.89 1.68 16.51
C PHE A 25 -16.12 1.66 15.00
N LEU A 26 -16.79 2.69 14.45
CA LEU A 26 -17.02 2.80 13.01
C LEU A 26 -15.70 2.96 12.24
N LEU A 27 -14.76 3.76 12.72
CA LEU A 27 -13.45 3.92 12.08
C LEU A 27 -12.63 2.63 12.10
N THR A 28 -12.73 1.84 13.17
CA THR A 28 -11.97 0.59 13.33
C THR A 28 -12.51 -0.57 12.49
N HIS A 29 -13.82 -0.57 12.22
CA HIS A 29 -14.47 -1.66 11.47
C HIS A 29 -14.81 -1.29 10.02
N HIS A 30 -14.90 0.01 9.72
CA HIS A 30 -15.34 0.53 8.42
C HIS A 30 -14.44 1.68 7.96
N CYS A 31 -13.14 1.41 7.86
CA CYS A 31 -12.23 2.36 7.22
C CYS A 31 -12.73 2.65 5.79
N PRO A 32 -12.91 3.92 5.37
CA PRO A 32 -13.27 4.25 4.00
C PRO A 32 -12.08 4.09 3.05
N ALA A 33 -12.32 3.97 1.73
CA ALA A 33 -11.21 3.84 0.76
C ALA A 33 -10.29 5.07 0.77
N SER A 34 -10.81 6.23 1.17
CA SER A 34 -10.04 7.47 1.35
C SER A 34 -9.20 7.52 2.63
N GLY A 35 -9.23 6.47 3.46
CA GLY A 35 -8.57 6.46 4.77
C GLY A 35 -8.98 7.63 5.66
N PHE A 36 -8.10 7.99 6.58
CA PHE A 36 -8.24 9.18 7.43
C PHE A 36 -7.45 10.36 6.85
N ALA A 37 -8.14 11.34 6.25
CA ALA A 37 -7.49 12.51 5.65
C ALA A 37 -8.36 13.77 5.66
N PHE A 38 -7.75 14.90 6.05
CA PHE A 38 -8.42 16.19 6.16
C PHE A 38 -8.58 16.93 4.81
N THR A 39 -7.63 16.76 3.88
CA THR A 39 -7.68 17.45 2.57
C THR A 39 -8.17 16.52 1.45
N LYS A 40 -8.64 17.10 0.34
CA LYS A 40 -9.12 16.33 -0.82
C LYS A 40 -7.98 15.55 -1.46
N GLU A 41 -6.82 16.18 -1.59
CA GLU A 41 -5.62 15.63 -2.22
C GLU A 41 -5.15 14.38 -1.47
N ARG A 42 -5.11 14.43 -0.14
CA ARG A 42 -4.76 13.27 0.70
C ARG A 42 -5.79 12.16 0.60
N ARG A 43 -7.08 12.49 0.55
CA ARG A 43 -8.13 11.49 0.33
C ARG A 43 -8.01 10.84 -1.05
N ASP A 44 -7.69 11.60 -2.09
CA ASP A 44 -7.48 11.08 -3.44
C ASP A 44 -6.25 10.16 -3.48
N PHE A 45 -5.15 10.55 -2.84
CA PHE A 45 -3.95 9.72 -2.67
C PHE A 45 -4.26 8.39 -1.96
N HIS A 46 -4.98 8.42 -0.84
CA HIS A 46 -5.39 7.19 -0.14
C HIS A 46 -6.34 6.32 -0.99
N ARG A 47 -7.23 6.91 -1.80
CA ARG A 47 -8.09 6.13 -2.71
C ARG A 47 -7.27 5.38 -3.76
N LEU A 48 -6.16 5.97 -4.23
CA LEU A 48 -5.24 5.28 -5.14
C LEU A 48 -4.54 4.11 -4.42
N LYS A 49 -4.03 4.29 -3.20
CA LYS A 49 -3.44 3.18 -2.41
C LYS A 49 -4.46 2.04 -2.20
N ASN A 50 -5.68 2.38 -1.78
CA ASN A 50 -6.74 1.43 -1.41
C ASN A 50 -7.64 0.95 -2.56
N ARG A 51 -7.29 1.20 -3.83
CA ARG A 51 -8.19 0.85 -4.93
C ARG A 51 -8.35 -0.67 -5.05
N MET A 52 -9.57 -1.11 -5.37
CA MET A 52 -9.92 -2.53 -5.44
C MET A 52 -10.27 -3.00 -6.85
N ALA A 53 -10.26 -2.09 -7.83
CA ALA A 53 -10.49 -2.45 -9.21
C ALA A 53 -9.38 -3.39 -9.69
N LEU A 54 -9.74 -4.49 -10.34
CA LEU A 54 -8.76 -5.35 -11.00
C LEU A 54 -8.44 -4.74 -12.37
N PRO A 55 -7.16 -4.59 -12.75
CA PRO A 55 -6.78 -4.11 -14.07
C PRO A 55 -7.38 -4.94 -15.20
N GLN A 56 -7.84 -4.26 -16.25
CA GLN A 56 -8.21 -4.85 -17.53
C GLN A 56 -7.00 -4.83 -18.48
N THR A 57 -7.08 -5.60 -19.57
CA THR A 57 -5.97 -5.71 -20.54
C THR A 57 -5.48 -4.35 -21.05
N LEU A 58 -6.37 -3.37 -21.26
CA LEU A 58 -6.01 -2.05 -21.77
C LEU A 58 -5.39 -1.12 -20.72
N ASP A 59 -5.46 -1.48 -19.43
CA ASP A 59 -4.87 -0.69 -18.34
C ASP A 59 -3.36 -0.92 -18.24
N PHE A 60 -2.86 -2.08 -18.68
CA PHE A 60 -1.46 -2.44 -18.57
C PHE A 60 -0.58 -1.60 -19.50
N ASP A 61 0.42 -0.96 -18.92
CA ASP A 61 1.54 -0.38 -19.66
C ASP A 61 2.64 -1.44 -19.77
N GLU A 62 2.75 -2.07 -20.93
CA GLU A 62 3.73 -3.13 -21.22
C GLU A 62 5.18 -2.60 -21.25
N GLY A 63 5.37 -1.26 -21.27
CA GLY A 63 6.69 -0.64 -21.11
C GLY A 63 7.19 -0.68 -19.66
N VAL A 64 6.31 -0.97 -18.69
CA VAL A 64 6.65 -1.04 -17.28
C VAL A 64 7.14 -2.44 -16.93
N THR A 65 8.45 -2.56 -16.80
CA THR A 65 9.14 -3.78 -16.39
C THR A 65 9.98 -3.51 -15.15
N LEU A 66 10.46 -4.56 -14.47
CA LEU A 66 11.44 -4.37 -13.38
C LEU A 66 12.67 -3.61 -13.88
N ALA A 67 13.17 -3.94 -15.08
CA ALA A 67 14.31 -3.26 -15.67
C ALA A 67 14.07 -1.75 -15.88
N SER A 68 12.88 -1.35 -16.34
CA SER A 68 12.55 0.07 -16.53
C SER A 68 12.38 0.83 -15.22
N LEU A 69 11.81 0.18 -14.19
CA LEU A 69 11.68 0.75 -12.84
C LEU A 69 13.05 0.98 -12.17
N LEU A 70 14.03 0.14 -12.50
CA LEU A 70 15.41 0.26 -12.02
C LEU A 70 16.28 1.23 -12.85
N GLN A 71 15.76 1.83 -13.93
CA GLN A 71 16.55 2.77 -14.73
C GLN A 71 16.88 4.02 -13.92
N PRO A 72 18.16 4.42 -13.78
CA PRO A 72 18.55 5.60 -13.01
C PRO A 72 17.93 6.91 -13.51
N GLY A 73 17.94 7.92 -12.64
CA GLY A 73 17.50 9.29 -12.91
C GLY A 73 16.07 9.57 -12.43
N ASP A 74 15.67 10.84 -12.43
CA ASP A 74 14.35 11.25 -11.95
C ASP A 74 13.24 10.51 -12.73
N ASP A 75 12.40 9.82 -12.00
CA ASP A 75 11.31 9.00 -12.51
C ASP A 75 9.93 9.47 -12.05
N SER A 76 9.83 10.59 -11.33
CA SER A 76 8.59 11.11 -10.75
C SER A 76 7.46 11.32 -11.77
N ALA A 77 7.79 11.52 -13.05
CA ALA A 77 6.86 11.72 -14.15
C ALA A 77 6.91 10.64 -15.25
N ARG A 78 7.66 9.54 -15.05
CA ARG A 78 7.82 8.50 -16.10
C ARG A 78 6.56 7.69 -16.36
N TRP A 79 5.75 7.49 -15.33
CA TRP A 79 4.54 6.68 -15.40
C TRP A 79 3.33 7.42 -14.86
N SER A 80 2.17 6.79 -14.96
CA SER A 80 0.91 7.33 -14.48
C SER A 80 0.25 6.35 -13.53
N ALA A 81 -0.28 6.87 -12.41
CA ALA A 81 -1.10 6.10 -11.51
C ALA A 81 -2.41 5.59 -12.14
N SER A 82 -2.76 6.02 -13.35
CA SER A 82 -3.90 5.48 -14.12
C SER A 82 -3.58 4.20 -14.89
N ARG A 83 -2.32 3.75 -14.90
CA ARG A 83 -1.87 2.54 -15.59
C ARG A 83 -1.62 1.42 -14.61
N ALA A 84 -1.77 0.19 -15.09
CA ALA A 84 -1.36 -1.02 -14.41
C ALA A 84 -0.02 -1.50 -14.94
N ALA A 85 0.65 -2.35 -14.18
CA ALA A 85 1.90 -2.98 -14.56
C ALA A 85 1.85 -4.49 -14.32
N ARG A 86 2.58 -5.22 -15.17
CA ARG A 86 2.88 -6.65 -15.00
C ARG A 86 4.39 -6.77 -14.88
N ILE A 87 4.89 -7.08 -13.69
CA ILE A 87 6.33 -7.13 -13.43
C ILE A 87 6.74 -8.46 -12.84
N GLU A 88 7.94 -8.91 -13.20
CA GLU A 88 8.57 -10.11 -12.69
C GLU A 88 9.81 -9.73 -11.91
N GLY A 89 10.03 -10.39 -10.78
CA GLY A 89 11.21 -10.16 -9.97
C GLY A 89 11.45 -11.27 -8.94
N TYR A 90 12.67 -11.31 -8.43
CA TYR A 90 13.03 -12.20 -7.34
C TYR A 90 12.66 -11.55 -6.00
N VAL A 91 11.86 -12.22 -5.19
CA VAL A 91 11.37 -11.68 -3.91
C VAL A 91 12.47 -11.81 -2.86
N VAL A 92 12.99 -10.66 -2.42
CA VAL A 92 14.10 -10.55 -1.45
C VAL A 92 13.63 -10.24 -0.03
N ALA A 93 12.44 -9.66 0.14
CA ALA A 93 11.85 -9.43 1.45
C ALA A 93 10.32 -9.41 1.38
N VAL A 94 9.69 -9.88 2.47
CA VAL A 94 8.25 -9.72 2.73
C VAL A 94 8.09 -9.36 4.21
N ALA A 95 7.40 -8.25 4.48
CA ALA A 95 7.16 -7.75 5.83
C ALA A 95 5.97 -6.80 5.87
N ALA A 96 5.33 -6.66 7.02
CA ALA A 96 4.36 -5.58 7.20
C ALA A 96 5.00 -4.19 7.07
N ALA A 97 4.26 -3.32 6.37
CA ALA A 97 4.48 -1.89 6.30
C ALA A 97 4.41 -1.23 7.69
N ARG A 98 4.74 0.06 7.72
CA ARG A 98 4.37 0.91 8.85
C ARG A 98 2.86 1.19 8.81
N THR A 99 2.32 1.62 9.95
CA THR A 99 0.90 1.97 10.00
C THR A 99 0.62 3.19 9.14
N GLU A 100 -0.38 3.08 8.27
CA GLU A 100 -0.75 4.14 7.33
C GLU A 100 -2.11 4.77 7.62
N LEU A 101 -2.23 6.07 7.35
CA LEU A 101 -3.49 6.79 7.37
C LEU A 101 -4.49 6.28 6.33
N ALA A 102 -4.00 5.75 5.22
CA ALA A 102 -4.81 5.08 4.21
C ALA A 102 -5.63 3.93 4.82
N ASN A 103 -5.08 3.24 5.83
CA ASN A 103 -5.67 2.08 6.49
C ASN A 103 -6.32 2.39 7.85
N CYS A 104 -6.55 3.67 8.17
CA CYS A 104 -7.18 4.12 9.42
C CYS A 104 -6.54 3.57 10.71
N TYR A 105 -5.27 3.19 10.68
CA TYR A 105 -4.56 2.51 11.77
C TYR A 105 -5.05 1.10 12.13
N CYS A 106 -5.91 0.47 11.33
CA CYS A 106 -6.55 -0.80 11.67
C CYS A 106 -5.97 -2.01 10.92
N GLY A 107 -5.06 -1.76 9.99
CA GLY A 107 -4.30 -2.74 9.25
C GLY A 107 -3.01 -2.12 8.72
N ARG A 108 -2.12 -2.97 8.22
CA ARG A 108 -0.88 -2.55 7.58
C ARG A 108 -0.82 -3.20 6.22
N ASP A 109 -0.30 -2.48 5.25
CA ASP A 109 0.03 -3.09 3.97
C ASP A 109 1.13 -4.13 4.20
N THR A 110 1.24 -5.11 3.31
CA THR A 110 2.40 -6.02 3.29
C THR A 110 3.32 -5.59 2.17
N HIS A 111 4.52 -5.15 2.53
CA HIS A 111 5.58 -4.86 1.58
C HIS A 111 6.15 -6.17 1.03
N ILE A 112 6.32 -6.21 -0.28
CA ILE A 112 7.01 -7.25 -1.03
C ILE A 112 8.11 -6.54 -1.82
N HIS A 113 9.36 -6.78 -1.45
CA HIS A 113 10.50 -6.22 -2.16
C HIS A 113 10.93 -7.22 -3.24
N ILE A 114 11.00 -6.75 -4.48
CA ILE A 114 11.54 -7.54 -5.59
C ILE A 114 12.83 -6.91 -6.09
N ALA A 115 13.69 -7.75 -6.66
CA ALA A 115 14.97 -7.34 -7.19
C ALA A 115 15.34 -8.19 -8.43
N PRO A 116 16.31 -7.75 -9.27
CA PRO A 116 16.71 -8.50 -10.45
C PRO A 116 17.56 -9.74 -10.10
N ARG A 117 17.98 -9.89 -8.84
CA ARG A 117 18.80 -11.01 -8.36
C ARG A 117 18.71 -11.16 -6.84
N PRO A 118 19.00 -12.36 -6.28
CA PRO A 118 18.82 -12.63 -4.84
C PRO A 118 19.58 -11.72 -3.87
N ASN A 119 20.79 -11.29 -4.24
CA ASN A 119 21.68 -10.49 -3.39
C ASN A 119 21.80 -9.05 -3.91
N ALA A 120 20.75 -8.53 -4.53
CA ALA A 120 20.72 -7.13 -4.94
C ALA A 120 20.74 -6.22 -3.69
N PRO A 121 21.52 -5.13 -3.69
CA PRO A 121 21.49 -4.14 -2.63
C PRO A 121 20.12 -3.43 -2.59
N PRO A 122 19.74 -2.80 -1.46
CA PRO A 122 18.44 -2.12 -1.32
C PRO A 122 18.12 -1.11 -2.43
N GLN A 123 19.13 -0.42 -2.96
CA GLN A 123 18.96 0.56 -4.05
C GLN A 123 18.60 -0.08 -5.40
N GLU A 124 18.65 -1.41 -5.51
CA GLU A 124 18.18 -2.20 -6.65
C GLU A 124 16.84 -2.91 -6.34
N HIS A 125 16.14 -2.52 -5.28
CA HIS A 125 14.83 -3.09 -4.92
C HIS A 125 13.69 -2.21 -5.44
N VAL A 126 12.59 -2.85 -5.84
CA VAL A 126 11.29 -2.20 -6.08
C VAL A 126 10.30 -2.74 -5.05
N VAL A 127 9.51 -1.83 -4.47
CA VAL A 127 8.52 -2.17 -3.45
C VAL A 127 7.16 -2.37 -4.12
N LEU A 128 6.48 -3.45 -3.74
CA LEU A 128 5.11 -3.76 -4.11
C LEU A 128 4.33 -3.94 -2.83
N GLU A 129 3.03 -3.65 -2.86
CA GLU A 129 2.21 -3.72 -1.65
C GLU A 129 0.87 -4.40 -1.88
N THR A 130 0.52 -5.34 -1.02
CA THR A 130 -0.87 -5.78 -0.85
C THR A 130 -1.49 -5.03 0.32
N THR A 131 -2.67 -4.44 0.10
CA THR A 131 -3.40 -3.72 1.17
C THR A 131 -4.30 -4.66 1.97
N PRO A 132 -4.70 -4.29 3.22
CA PRO A 132 -5.69 -5.04 3.99
C PRO A 132 -7.00 -5.30 3.23
N ARG A 133 -7.40 -4.37 2.35
CA ARG A 133 -8.58 -4.55 1.50
C ARG A 133 -8.37 -5.63 0.45
N MET A 134 -7.20 -5.66 -0.18
CA MET A 134 -6.88 -6.68 -1.16
C MET A 134 -6.70 -8.05 -0.52
N GLU A 135 -6.06 -8.13 0.65
CA GLU A 135 -6.00 -9.35 1.45
C GLU A 135 -7.41 -9.88 1.78
N SER A 136 -8.30 -8.99 2.23
CA SER A 136 -9.70 -9.35 2.49
C SER A 136 -10.42 -9.85 1.24
N TRP A 137 -10.24 -9.19 0.10
CA TRP A 137 -10.80 -9.65 -1.18
C TRP A 137 -10.25 -11.03 -1.58
N ALA A 138 -8.94 -11.24 -1.50
CA ALA A 138 -8.29 -12.51 -1.82
C ALA A 138 -8.82 -13.64 -0.94
N ARG A 139 -9.02 -13.38 0.37
CA ARG A 139 -9.66 -14.32 1.30
C ARG A 139 -11.06 -14.73 0.85
N HIS A 140 -11.86 -13.80 0.36
CA HIS A 140 -13.19 -14.12 -0.21
C HIS A 140 -13.11 -14.92 -1.52
N GLN A 141 -11.98 -14.86 -2.25
CA GLN A 141 -11.71 -15.72 -3.40
C GLN A 141 -11.12 -17.09 -3.02
N GLY A 142 -10.89 -17.34 -1.72
CA GLY A 142 -10.29 -18.59 -1.24
C GLY A 142 -8.75 -18.60 -1.25
N TRP A 143 -8.11 -17.44 -1.42
CA TRP A 143 -6.66 -17.30 -1.33
C TRP A 143 -6.25 -16.69 0.01
N ASP A 144 -5.15 -17.16 0.58
CA ASP A 144 -4.57 -16.58 1.79
C ASP A 144 -3.41 -15.65 1.42
N TRP A 145 -3.65 -14.34 1.50
CA TRP A 145 -2.63 -13.31 1.26
C TRP A 145 -2.18 -12.64 2.56
N SER A 146 -2.30 -13.33 3.70
CA SER A 146 -1.70 -12.84 4.95
C SER A 146 -0.19 -12.70 4.83
N GLU A 147 0.40 -11.76 5.58
CA GLU A 147 1.85 -11.50 5.60
C GLU A 147 2.66 -12.81 5.78
N GLU A 148 2.26 -13.66 6.71
CA GLU A 148 2.93 -14.93 7.00
C GLU A 148 2.92 -15.87 5.79
N THR A 149 1.77 -15.99 5.13
CA THR A 149 1.63 -16.84 3.94
C THR A 149 2.40 -16.28 2.76
N LEU A 150 2.30 -14.99 2.47
CA LEU A 150 3.09 -14.36 1.42
C LEU A 150 4.59 -14.52 1.67
N LYS A 151 5.05 -14.34 2.91
CA LYS A 151 6.45 -14.54 3.27
C LYS A 151 6.90 -15.98 3.05
N ARG A 152 6.11 -16.97 3.48
CA ARG A 152 6.41 -18.40 3.32
C ARG A 152 6.45 -18.81 1.85
N GLU A 153 5.56 -18.28 1.03
CA GLU A 153 5.32 -18.76 -0.33
C GLU A 153 6.14 -18.00 -1.38
N LEU A 154 6.46 -16.72 -1.14
CA LEU A 154 7.11 -15.87 -2.13
C LEU A 154 8.60 -15.67 -1.87
N LEU A 155 9.03 -15.56 -0.61
CA LEU A 155 10.41 -15.23 -0.29
C LEU A 155 11.39 -16.23 -0.93
N GLY A 156 12.38 -15.69 -1.65
CA GLY A 156 13.38 -16.50 -2.32
C GLY A 156 12.94 -17.11 -3.66
N ARG A 157 11.84 -16.61 -4.26
CA ARG A 157 11.31 -17.11 -5.52
C ARG A 157 11.18 -16.00 -6.56
N TRP A 158 11.17 -16.42 -7.82
CA TRP A 158 10.75 -15.58 -8.93
C TRP A 158 9.23 -15.54 -8.99
N VAL A 159 8.66 -14.35 -9.04
CA VAL A 159 7.22 -14.16 -8.97
C VAL A 159 6.84 -13.06 -9.97
N ARG A 160 5.72 -13.28 -10.66
CA ARG A 160 5.04 -12.27 -11.47
C ARG A 160 3.94 -11.63 -10.65
N PHE A 161 3.89 -10.31 -10.70
CA PHE A 161 2.88 -9.50 -10.04
C PHE A 161 2.12 -8.67 -11.07
N GLU A 162 0.83 -8.50 -10.85
CA GLU A 162 0.01 -7.51 -11.58
C GLU A 162 -0.66 -6.56 -10.59
N GLY A 163 -0.79 -5.30 -10.94
CA GLY A 163 -1.49 -4.31 -10.12
C GLY A 163 -1.37 -2.91 -10.68
N TRP A 164 -1.76 -1.93 -9.88
CA TRP A 164 -1.76 -0.53 -10.30
C TRP A 164 -0.45 0.16 -9.98
N LEU A 165 -0.02 1.04 -10.88
CA LEU A 165 1.09 1.93 -10.57
C LEU A 165 0.66 2.99 -9.57
N PHE A 166 1.60 3.31 -8.69
CA PHE A 166 1.43 4.32 -7.67
C PHE A 166 2.78 4.95 -7.35
N PHE A 167 2.86 6.27 -7.40
CA PHE A 167 4.05 6.99 -6.95
C PHE A 167 3.85 7.41 -5.50
N ASP A 168 4.57 6.74 -4.59
CA ASP A 168 4.52 7.12 -3.18
C ASP A 168 5.43 8.33 -2.93
N LEU A 169 4.82 9.51 -3.00
CA LEU A 169 5.49 10.79 -2.75
C LEU A 169 6.20 10.86 -1.39
N HIS A 170 5.83 10.03 -0.40
CA HIS A 170 6.51 9.98 0.90
C HIS A 170 7.81 9.20 0.91
N HIS A 171 8.09 8.45 -0.16
CA HIS A 171 9.28 7.63 -0.29
C HIS A 171 10.20 8.13 -1.41
N ALA A 172 9.92 9.29 -2.00
CA ALA A 172 10.74 9.90 -3.04
C ALA A 172 12.16 10.19 -2.56
N ASP A 173 12.32 10.76 -1.36
CA ASP A 173 13.60 11.05 -0.72
C ASP A 173 14.33 9.81 -0.18
N GLU A 174 13.67 8.65 -0.21
CA GLU A 174 14.23 7.36 0.18
C GLU A 174 14.51 6.45 -1.04
N SER A 175 14.45 7.03 -2.25
CA SER A 175 14.65 6.32 -3.53
C SER A 175 15.83 6.85 -4.32
N GLU A 176 16.59 5.95 -4.93
CA GLU A 176 17.78 6.29 -5.72
C GLU A 176 17.45 7.15 -6.96
N ASN A 177 16.31 6.92 -7.60
CA ASN A 177 15.92 7.64 -8.80
C ASN A 177 15.55 9.11 -8.53
N ALA A 178 14.86 9.41 -7.44
CA ALA A 178 14.44 10.78 -7.10
C ALA A 178 15.45 11.52 -6.19
N ALA A 179 16.22 10.80 -5.38
CA ALA A 179 17.22 11.36 -4.49
C ALA A 179 18.52 10.52 -4.57
N PRO A 180 19.31 10.64 -5.65
CA PRO A 180 20.47 9.78 -5.89
C PRO A 180 21.57 9.96 -4.83
N GLY A 181 22.18 8.84 -4.44
CA GLY A 181 23.33 8.81 -3.53
C GLY A 181 23.04 9.16 -2.08
N THR A 182 21.77 9.22 -1.65
CA THR A 182 21.51 9.38 -0.21
C THR A 182 21.84 8.09 0.54
N PRO A 183 22.46 8.18 1.73
CA PRO A 183 22.95 7.00 2.45
C PRO A 183 21.83 6.11 3.01
N PHE A 184 20.58 6.57 3.00
CA PHE A 184 19.43 5.86 3.53
C PHE A 184 18.49 5.34 2.44
N ASN A 185 18.82 5.52 1.16
CA ASN A 185 18.06 4.94 0.07
C ASN A 185 17.96 3.42 0.23
N TRP A 186 16.73 2.91 0.26
CA TRP A 186 16.46 1.50 0.46
C TRP A 186 15.63 0.88 -0.65
N ARG A 187 15.38 1.67 -1.71
CA ARG A 187 14.64 1.31 -2.92
C ARG A 187 15.21 2.08 -4.11
N ALA A 188 15.05 1.53 -5.31
CA ALA A 188 15.46 2.18 -6.55
C ALA A 188 14.54 3.35 -6.90
N THR A 189 13.23 3.15 -6.74
CA THR A 189 12.18 4.06 -7.18
C THR A 189 11.11 4.20 -6.10
N ALA A 190 10.46 5.36 -6.05
CA ALA A 190 9.24 5.57 -5.26
C ALA A 190 7.96 5.12 -5.99
N TRP A 191 8.08 4.65 -7.24
CA TRP A 191 7.00 3.93 -7.90
C TRP A 191 6.85 2.51 -7.33
N GLU A 192 5.60 2.14 -7.11
CA GLU A 192 5.19 0.85 -6.58
C GLU A 192 4.15 0.22 -7.49
N VAL A 193 4.02 -1.10 -7.40
CA VAL A 193 2.75 -1.76 -7.74
C VAL A 193 1.93 -1.78 -6.46
N HIS A 194 1.01 -0.81 -6.35
CA HIS A 194 0.18 -0.59 -5.18
C HIS A 194 -1.26 -0.22 -5.59
N PRO A 195 -2.26 -1.08 -5.30
CA PRO A 195 -2.11 -2.41 -4.73
C PRO A 195 -1.73 -3.45 -5.80
N VAL A 196 -1.01 -4.48 -5.37
CA VAL A 196 -0.92 -5.76 -6.07
C VAL A 196 -2.33 -6.37 -6.13
N THR A 197 -2.69 -6.91 -7.28
CA THR A 197 -4.01 -7.50 -7.58
C THR A 197 -3.92 -8.95 -8.08
N LYS A 198 -2.72 -9.42 -8.43
CA LYS A 198 -2.44 -10.81 -8.81
C LYS A 198 -1.00 -11.18 -8.47
N ILE A 199 -0.81 -12.41 -8.05
CA ILE A 199 0.49 -13.00 -7.69
C ILE A 199 0.61 -14.37 -8.36
N GLU A 200 1.68 -14.61 -9.10
CA GLU A 200 1.96 -15.88 -9.78
C GLU A 200 3.42 -16.28 -9.54
N VAL A 201 3.66 -17.32 -8.75
CA VAL A 201 5.02 -17.88 -8.55
C VAL A 201 5.47 -18.57 -9.85
N LEU A 202 6.61 -18.13 -10.37
CA LEU A 202 7.20 -18.68 -11.58
C LEU A 202 7.95 -19.98 -11.24
N ARG A 203 7.88 -20.96 -12.15
CA ARG A 203 8.51 -22.28 -11.99
C ARG A 203 10.00 -22.24 -12.36
#